data_AF-N9APK1-F1
#
_entry.id   AF-N9APK1-F1
#
_cell.length_a   1.000
_cell.length_b   1.000
_cell.length_c   1.000
_cell.angle_alpha   90.00
_cell.angle_beta   90.00
_cell.angle_gamma   90.00
#
_symmetry.space_group_name_H-M   'P 1'
#
loop_
_entity.id
_entity.type
_entity.pdbx_description
1 polymer ?
#
loop_
_entity_poly.entity_id
_entity_poly.type
_entity_poly.pdbx_seq_one_letter_code
_entity_poly.pdbx_strand_id
1 'polypeptide(L)'
;MAVTAAQQKDINKILKKYPDSCSVCKGHFDDDELIYTVFGYDKLQRMQVVSGCCIDKVARPVLLGLCGCYDPDDINNLMKDHPLASQFFEKEL
;
A
#
# COMPACT_ATOMS: atom_id res chain seq x y z
N MET A 1 8.73 8.59 6.10
CA MET A 1 7.80 9.76 6.17
C MET A 1 6.53 9.38 6.92
N ALA A 2 6.08 10.21 7.88
CA ALA A 2 4.82 9.97 8.59
C ALA A 2 3.62 10.45 7.75
N VAL A 3 2.55 9.66 7.70
CA VAL A 3 1.27 10.07 7.08
C VAL A 3 0.60 11.17 7.90
N THR A 4 0.04 12.17 7.23
CA THR A 4 -0.73 13.25 7.86
C THR A 4 -2.09 12.75 8.37
N ALA A 5 -2.71 13.47 9.30
CA ALA A 5 -4.05 13.13 9.81
C ALA A 5 -5.13 13.07 8.71
N ALA A 6 -5.03 13.92 7.69
CA ALA A 6 -5.93 13.90 6.54
C ALA A 6 -5.73 12.63 5.69
N GLN A 7 -4.49 12.27 5.40
CA GLN A 7 -4.15 11.03 4.68
C GLN A 7 -4.60 9.79 5.46
N GLN A 8 -4.40 9.77 6.79
CA GLN A 8 -4.86 8.67 7.63
C GLN A 8 -6.39 8.51 7.56
N LYS A 9 -7.14 9.62 7.53
CA LYS A 9 -8.60 9.57 7.38
C LYS A 9 -9.02 8.98 6.03
N ASP A 10 -8.32 9.33 4.95
CA ASP A 10 -8.60 8.79 3.61
C ASP A 10 -8.22 7.31 3.50
N ILE A 11 -7.10 6.90 4.10
CA ILE A 11 -6.69 5.49 4.22
C ILE A 11 -7.77 4.69 4.95
N ASN A 12 -8.23 5.16 6.10
CA ASN A 12 -9.25 4.47 6.87
C ASN A 12 -10.58 4.37 6.11
N LYS A 13 -10.92 5.35 5.28
CA LYS A 13 -12.12 5.30 4.42
C LYS A 13 -11.96 4.27 3.30
N ILE A 14 -10.80 4.22 2.64
CA ILE A 14 -10.60 3.29 1.51
C ILE A 14 -10.58 1.83 2.01
N LEU A 15 -9.95 1.57 3.16
CA LEU A 15 -9.95 0.26 3.82
C LEU A 15 -11.34 -0.20 4.23
N LYS A 16 -12.18 0.70 4.73
CA LYS A 16 -13.59 0.37 5.02
C LYS A 16 -14.40 0.05 3.77
N LYS A 17 -14.07 0.64 2.63
CA LYS A 17 -14.79 0.47 1.36
C LYS A 17 -14.34 -0.77 0.59
N TYR A 18 -13.05 -1.07 0.67
CA TYR A 18 -12.40 -2.20 0.02
C TYR A 18 -11.59 -2.95 1.07
N PRO A 19 -12.27 -3.68 1.98
CA PRO A 19 -11.56 -4.55 2.92
C PRO A 19 -10.85 -5.63 2.10
N ASP A 20 -9.57 -5.82 2.39
CA ASP A 20 -8.72 -6.90 1.87
C ASP A 20 -8.83 -7.10 0.35
N SER A 21 -8.91 -5.98 -0.38
CA SER A 21 -9.07 -6.01 -1.84
C SER A 21 -8.51 -4.76 -2.51
N CYS A 22 -8.04 -4.95 -3.74
CA CYS A 22 -7.58 -3.86 -4.59
C CYS A 22 -8.75 -2.93 -4.94
N SER A 23 -8.60 -1.64 -4.65
CA SER A 23 -9.62 -0.64 -4.99
C SER A 23 -9.77 -0.38 -6.48
N VAL A 24 -8.89 -0.91 -7.33
CA VAL A 24 -8.99 -0.82 -8.80
C VAL A 24 -9.65 -2.06 -9.39
N CYS A 25 -8.99 -3.22 -9.33
CA CYS A 25 -9.47 -4.45 -9.97
C CYS A 25 -10.42 -5.29 -9.12
N LYS A 26 -10.59 -4.94 -7.83
CA LYS A 26 -11.41 -5.69 -6.84
C LYS A 26 -10.91 -7.10 -6.55
N GLY A 27 -9.71 -7.46 -7.03
CA GLY A 27 -9.04 -8.70 -6.63
C GLY A 27 -8.77 -8.67 -5.13
N HIS A 28 -9.08 -9.77 -4.46
CA HIS A 28 -8.78 -9.94 -3.05
C HIS A 28 -7.28 -10.02 -2.82
N PHE A 29 -6.85 -9.54 -1.66
CA PHE A 29 -5.55 -9.86 -1.13
C PHE A 29 -5.71 -11.25 -0.50
N ASP A 30 -5.34 -12.28 -1.25
CA ASP A 30 -5.41 -13.66 -0.77
C ASP A 30 -4.46 -13.86 0.41
N ASP A 31 -4.90 -14.56 1.43
CA ASP A 31 -4.16 -14.71 2.69
C ASP A 31 -2.99 -15.71 2.56
N ASP A 32 -3.00 -16.53 1.51
CA ASP A 32 -2.04 -17.62 1.29
C ASP A 32 -0.64 -17.13 0.87
N GLU A 33 -0.49 -15.89 0.38
CA GLU A 33 0.79 -15.31 -0.04
C GLU A 33 1.02 -13.91 0.56
N LEU A 34 2.29 -13.53 0.76
CA LEU A 34 2.63 -12.17 1.17
C LEU A 34 2.34 -11.18 0.04
N ILE A 35 1.45 -10.22 0.28
CA ILE A 35 1.02 -9.23 -0.70
C ILE A 35 1.48 -7.83 -0.28
N TYR A 36 2.35 -7.25 -1.10
CA TYR A 36 2.72 -5.84 -1.02
C TYR A 36 1.55 -4.95 -1.43
N THR A 37 1.19 -3.99 -0.57
CA THR A 37 0.11 -3.02 -0.81
C THR A 37 0.63 -1.59 -0.84
N VAL A 38 0.04 -0.78 -1.72
CA VAL A 38 0.36 0.63 -1.87
C VAL A 38 -0.89 1.45 -1.68
N PHE A 39 -0.83 2.37 -0.72
CA PHE A 39 -1.80 3.45 -0.58
C PHE A 39 -1.27 4.68 -1.29
N GLY A 40 -2.10 5.28 -2.13
CA GLY A 40 -1.72 6.50 -2.82
C GLY A 40 -2.86 7.09 -3.63
N TYR A 41 -2.59 8.26 -4.20
CA TYR A 41 -3.56 8.97 -5.01
C TYR A 41 -3.39 8.62 -6.49
N ASP A 42 -4.52 8.36 -7.17
CA ASP A 42 -4.56 8.25 -8.62
C ASP A 42 -4.44 9.63 -9.31
N LYS A 43 -4.43 9.64 -10.66
CA LYS A 43 -4.37 10.88 -11.45
C LYS A 43 -5.54 11.84 -11.22
N LEU A 44 -6.63 11.36 -10.64
CA LEU A 44 -7.83 12.14 -10.31
C LEU A 44 -7.86 12.55 -8.82
N GLN A 45 -6.74 12.43 -8.10
CA GLN A 45 -6.62 12.74 -6.67
C GLN A 45 -7.54 11.89 -5.77
N ARG A 46 -7.88 10.68 -6.18
CA ARG A 46 -8.65 9.73 -5.34
C ARG A 46 -7.70 8.76 -4.66
N MET A 47 -7.89 8.57 -3.34
CA MET A 47 -7.15 7.55 -2.59
C MET A 47 -7.48 6.16 -3.11
N GLN A 48 -6.44 5.36 -3.34
CA GLN A 48 -6.51 3.97 -3.77
C GLN A 48 -5.68 3.10 -2.81
N VAL A 49 -6.07 1.83 -2.68
CA VAL A 49 -5.28 0.75 -2.09
C VAL A 49 -5.11 -0.32 -3.16
N VAL A 50 -3.88 -0.61 -3.55
CA VAL A 50 -3.58 -1.54 -4.64
C VAL A 50 -2.49 -2.52 -4.24
N SER A 51 -2.54 -3.72 -4.81
CA SER A 51 -1.39 -4.64 -4.81
C SER A 51 -0.55 -4.44 -6.07
N GLY A 52 0.51 -5.24 -6.22
CA GLY A 52 1.44 -5.17 -7.35
C GLY A 52 0.78 -5.13 -8.74
N CYS A 53 -0.39 -5.75 -8.92
CA CYS A 53 -1.09 -5.81 -10.22
C CYS A 53 -1.65 -4.46 -10.71
N CYS A 54 -1.90 -3.50 -9.80
CA CYS A 54 -2.49 -2.20 -10.12
C CYS A 54 -1.66 -1.01 -9.59
N ILE A 55 -0.41 -1.27 -9.23
CA ILE A 55 0.51 -0.27 -8.66
C ILE A 55 0.76 0.91 -9.61
N ASP A 56 0.72 0.66 -10.92
CA ASP A 56 0.86 1.65 -11.99
C ASP A 56 -0.29 2.68 -12.02
N LYS A 57 -1.41 2.39 -11.36
CA LYS A 57 -2.54 3.32 -11.25
C LYS A 57 -2.34 4.38 -10.16
N VAL A 58 -1.35 4.19 -9.29
CA VAL A 58 -0.99 5.16 -8.26
C VAL A 58 -0.02 6.18 -8.85
N ALA A 59 -0.47 7.44 -8.95
CA ALA A 59 0.36 8.54 -9.45
C ALA A 59 1.22 9.16 -8.33
N ARG A 60 0.71 9.14 -7.09
CA ARG A 60 1.42 9.66 -5.92
C ARG A 60 1.29 8.68 -4.75
N PRO A 61 2.31 7.86 -4.50
CA PRO A 61 2.36 6.99 -3.33
C PRO A 61 2.30 7.80 -2.02
N VAL A 62 1.70 7.21 -0.98
CA VAL A 62 1.52 7.82 0.34
C VAL A 62 2.04 6.90 1.44
N LEU A 63 1.71 5.61 1.37
CA LEU A 63 2.11 4.61 2.35
C LEU A 63 2.29 3.27 1.65
N LEU A 64 3.29 2.51 2.07
CA LEU A 64 3.50 1.12 1.70
C LEU A 64 3.03 0.23 2.86
N GLY A 65 2.44 -0.92 2.56
CA GLY A 65 1.95 -1.87 3.55
C GLY A 65 2.07 -3.33 3.08
N LEU A 66 1.71 -4.25 3.96
CA LEU A 66 1.74 -5.70 3.74
C LEU A 66 0.40 -6.31 4.14
N CYS A 67 -0.02 -7.33 3.41
CA CYS A 67 -1.18 -8.18 3.69
C CYS A 67 -0.76 -9.66 3.50
N GLY A 68 -1.45 -10.59 4.17
CA GLY A 68 -1.11 -12.02 4.18
C GLY A 68 -0.31 -12.45 5.41
N CYS A 69 0.10 -13.72 5.44
CA CYS A 69 0.86 -14.30 6.55
C CYS A 69 2.35 -13.96 6.49
N TYR A 70 2.87 -13.34 7.54
CA TYR A 70 4.29 -13.08 7.76
C TYR A 70 4.62 -13.02 9.25
N ASP A 71 5.89 -13.20 9.59
CA ASP A 71 6.37 -12.97 10.95
C ASP A 71 6.44 -11.45 11.21
N PRO A 72 5.79 -10.92 12.26
CA PRO A 72 5.89 -9.51 12.62
C PRO A 72 7.32 -9.00 12.81
N ASP A 73 8.25 -9.85 13.24
CA ASP A 73 9.66 -9.49 13.43
C ASP A 73 10.38 -9.27 12.08
N ASP A 74 9.87 -9.81 10.98
CA ASP A 74 10.42 -9.69 9.63
C ASP A 74 9.89 -8.49 8.84
N ILE A 75 8.89 -7.75 9.36
CA ILE A 75 8.24 -6.62 8.67
C ILE A 75 9.27 -5.66 8.06
N ASN A 76 10.29 -5.27 8.84
CA ASN A 76 11.27 -4.29 8.37
C ASN A 76 12.11 -4.80 7.20
N ASN A 77 12.38 -6.11 7.15
CA ASN A 77 13.12 -6.72 6.04
C ASN A 77 12.21 -6.86 4.81
N LEU A 78 10.99 -7.36 5.00
CA LEU A 78 9.98 -7.47 3.95
C LEU A 78 9.67 -6.11 3.31
N MET A 79 9.58 -5.05 4.11
CA MET A 79 9.34 -3.70 3.61
C MET A 79 10.50 -3.13 2.78
N LYS A 80 11.75 -3.56 3.01
CA LYS A 80 12.90 -3.19 2.16
C LYS A 80 12.80 -3.83 0.78
N ASP A 81 12.25 -5.02 0.70
CA ASP A 81 12.05 -5.75 -0.56
C ASP A 81 10.78 -5.29 -1.31
N HIS A 82 10.00 -4.37 -0.74
CA HIS A 82 8.82 -3.82 -1.40
C HIS A 82 9.24 -3.16 -2.74
N PRO A 83 8.52 -3.38 -3.86
CA PRO A 83 8.87 -2.84 -5.18
C PRO A 83 9.03 -1.30 -5.29
N LEU A 84 8.57 -0.56 -4.28
CA LEU A 84 8.66 0.90 -4.20
C LEU A 84 9.44 1.36 -2.96
N ALA A 85 10.11 0.45 -2.25
CA ALA A 85 10.88 0.75 -1.06
C ALA A 85 11.91 1.85 -1.34
N SER A 86 12.62 1.77 -2.46
CA SER A 86 13.56 2.78 -2.94
C SER A 86 12.97 4.20 -2.98
N GLN A 87 11.75 4.35 -3.50
CA GLN A 87 11.08 5.64 -3.60
C GLN A 87 10.68 6.23 -2.25
N PHE A 88 10.57 5.41 -1.21
CA PHE A 88 10.19 5.80 0.15
C PHE A 88 11.37 5.93 1.12
N PHE A 89 12.38 5.07 0.99
CA PHE A 89 13.44 4.89 1.97
C PHE A 89 14.83 5.34 1.46
N GLU A 90 15.11 5.35 0.15
CA GLU A 90 16.44 5.74 -0.38
C GLU A 90 16.61 7.26 -0.58
N LYS A 91 15.62 8.08 -0.21
CA LYS A 91 15.81 9.55 -0.15
C LYS A 91 16.48 10.04 1.14
N GLU A 92 16.85 9.16 2.06
CA GLU A 92 17.55 9.48 3.31
C GLU A 92 18.89 8.74 3.47
N LEU A 93 19.67 8.59 2.40
CA LEU A 93 21.11 8.29 2.48
C LEU A 93 21.95 9.38 1.81
#